data_AF-Q5BYJ6-F1
#
_entry.id   AF-Q5BYJ6-F1
#
_cell.length_a   1.000
_cell.length_b   1.000
_cell.length_c   1.000
_cell.angle_alpha   90.00
_cell.angle_beta   90.00
_cell.angle_gamma   90.00
#
_symmetry.space_group_name_H-M   'P 1'
#
loop_
_entity.id
_entity.type
_entity.pdbx_description
1 polymer ?
#
loop_
_entity_poly.entity_id
_entity_poly.type
_entity_poly.pdbx_seq_one_letter_code
_entity_poly.pdbx_strand_id
1 'polypeptide(L)'
;DLSLFGMSTDVKTILASKHYGFLGSGNMSQALVKGFLSSNTINSSQVTMTDRFGLSFPDAEIYMVAEAITDAGVLLGLPRATAQKLIVNTILGSAVMMQKSDKNTTELKNNVCSPGGTTIHGVYALEKGNLRATLMDAVQKVCARGEELSKNS
;
A
#
# COMPACT_ATOMS: atom_id res chain seq x y z
N ASP A 1 -6.12 -12.08 -35.20
CA ASP A 1 -7.56 -12.35 -35.04
C ASP A 1 -7.76 -13.10 -33.72
N LEU A 2 -8.42 -12.48 -32.73
CA LEU A 2 -8.43 -12.91 -31.32
C LEU A 2 -9.35 -14.11 -31.03
N SER A 3 -9.94 -14.71 -32.05
CA SER A 3 -10.86 -15.85 -31.98
C SER A 3 -10.19 -17.20 -31.67
N LEU A 4 -8.86 -17.29 -31.76
CA LEU A 4 -8.10 -18.55 -31.58
C LEU A 4 -7.85 -18.98 -30.12
N PHE A 5 -8.18 -18.14 -29.12
CA PHE A 5 -7.92 -18.42 -27.70
C PHE A 5 -9.18 -18.75 -26.86
N GLY A 6 -10.34 -18.98 -27.49
CA GLY A 6 -11.56 -19.34 -26.75
C GLY A 6 -12.08 -18.26 -25.78
N MET A 7 -11.60 -17.03 -25.90
CA MET A 7 -12.08 -15.90 -25.13
C MET A 7 -13.33 -15.35 -25.79
N SER A 8 -14.47 -15.44 -25.10
CA SER A 8 -15.71 -14.79 -25.49
C SER A 8 -15.44 -13.29 -25.72
N THR A 9 -15.76 -12.81 -26.93
CA THR A 9 -15.72 -11.38 -27.31
C THR A 9 -16.84 -10.57 -26.67
N ASP A 10 -17.68 -11.18 -25.86
CA ASP A 10 -18.74 -10.47 -25.15
C ASP A 10 -18.15 -9.75 -23.93
N VAL A 11 -18.10 -8.43 -24.02
CA VAL A 11 -17.60 -7.52 -22.98
C VAL A 11 -18.29 -7.81 -21.64
N LYS A 12 -19.56 -8.24 -21.64
CA LYS A 12 -20.28 -8.60 -20.40
C LYS A 12 -19.66 -9.78 -19.67
N THR A 13 -19.20 -10.79 -20.39
CA THR A 13 -18.60 -12.01 -19.82
C THR A 13 -17.23 -11.70 -19.21
N ILE A 14 -16.45 -10.85 -19.88
CA ILE A 14 -15.16 -10.36 -19.35
C ILE A 14 -15.39 -9.53 -18.10
N LEU A 15 -16.42 -8.67 -18.11
CA LEU A 15 -16.67 -7.76 -17.00
C LEU A 15 -17.19 -8.48 -15.76
N ALA A 16 -18.02 -9.51 -15.92
CA ALA A 16 -18.61 -10.26 -14.81
C ALA A 16 -17.59 -11.07 -13.97
N SER A 17 -16.38 -11.32 -14.47
CA SER A 17 -15.37 -12.15 -13.80
C SER A 17 -14.35 -11.37 -12.96
N LYS A 18 -14.38 -10.03 -12.99
CA LYS A 18 -13.36 -9.18 -12.36
C LYS A 18 -13.89 -8.39 -11.17
N HIS A 19 -12.99 -8.00 -10.29
CA HIS A 19 -13.24 -7.07 -9.18
C HIS A 19 -12.84 -5.65 -9.57
N TYR A 20 -13.68 -4.67 -9.27
CA TYR A 20 -13.52 -3.28 -9.69
C TYR A 20 -13.28 -2.37 -8.49
N GLY A 21 -12.11 -1.73 -8.48
CA GLY A 21 -11.75 -0.69 -7.51
C GLY A 21 -11.96 0.70 -8.11
N PHE A 22 -12.69 1.57 -7.41
CA PHE A 22 -12.76 2.99 -7.70
C PHE A 22 -11.99 3.77 -6.64
N LEU A 23 -11.04 4.60 -7.09
CA LEU A 23 -10.36 5.58 -6.25
C LEU A 23 -11.19 6.87 -6.24
N GLY A 24 -11.71 7.21 -5.06
CA GLY A 24 -12.75 8.21 -4.81
C GLY A 24 -14.16 7.63 -4.84
N SER A 25 -14.96 7.91 -3.82
CA SER A 25 -16.40 7.60 -3.74
C SER A 25 -17.28 8.82 -4.10
N GLY A 26 -16.70 9.83 -4.76
CA GLY A 26 -17.44 11.01 -5.23
C GLY A 26 -18.55 10.70 -6.23
N ASN A 27 -19.35 11.72 -6.55
CA ASN A 27 -20.57 11.62 -7.36
C ASN A 27 -20.40 10.85 -8.69
N MET A 28 -19.25 10.99 -9.35
CA MET A 28 -18.95 10.28 -10.59
C MET A 28 -18.76 8.78 -10.38
N SER A 29 -18.02 8.38 -9.34
CA SER A 29 -17.83 6.96 -9.02
C SER A 29 -19.15 6.32 -8.61
N GLN A 30 -19.95 7.02 -7.79
CA GLN A 30 -21.29 6.56 -7.43
C GLN A 30 -22.20 6.40 -8.66
N ALA A 31 -22.16 7.33 -9.61
CA ALA A 31 -22.95 7.25 -10.84
C ALA A 31 -22.53 6.06 -11.72
N LEU A 32 -21.23 5.82 -11.86
CA LEU A 32 -20.70 4.68 -12.63
C LEU A 32 -21.03 3.34 -11.98
N VAL A 33 -20.80 3.20 -10.67
CA VAL A 33 -21.13 2.00 -9.91
C VAL A 33 -22.63 1.73 -9.96
N LYS A 34 -23.46 2.76 -9.74
CA LYS A 34 -24.92 2.66 -9.84
C LYS A 34 -25.35 2.25 -11.25
N GLY A 35 -24.69 2.77 -12.29
CA GLY A 35 -24.90 2.38 -13.68
C GLY A 35 -24.62 0.89 -13.90
N PHE A 36 -23.46 0.39 -13.46
CA PHE A 36 -23.08 -1.01 -13.65
C PHE A 36 -23.92 -2.01 -12.84
N LEU A 37 -24.34 -1.63 -11.63
CA LEU A 37 -25.27 -2.42 -10.82
C LEU A 37 -26.66 -2.44 -11.45
N SER A 38 -27.16 -1.29 -11.93
CA SER A 38 -28.48 -1.20 -12.58
C SER A 38 -28.52 -1.95 -13.92
N SER A 39 -27.40 -2.00 -14.65
CA SER A 39 -27.27 -2.76 -15.90
C SER A 39 -26.96 -4.23 -15.68
N ASN A 40 -26.95 -4.70 -14.43
CA ASN A 40 -26.66 -6.08 -14.02
C ASN A 40 -25.33 -6.60 -14.60
N THR A 41 -24.36 -5.70 -14.78
CA THR A 41 -23.06 -6.00 -15.42
C THR A 41 -22.03 -6.46 -14.40
N ILE A 42 -22.16 -6.01 -13.15
CA ILE A 42 -21.32 -6.41 -12.01
C ILE A 42 -22.20 -6.58 -10.76
N ASN A 43 -21.77 -7.42 -9.81
CA ASN A 43 -22.41 -7.56 -8.51
C ASN A 43 -21.80 -6.59 -7.48
N SER A 44 -22.58 -6.19 -6.48
CA SER A 44 -22.15 -5.43 -5.31
C SER A 44 -20.91 -5.98 -4.60
N SER A 45 -20.75 -7.31 -4.55
CA SER A 45 -19.56 -7.96 -3.95
C SER A 45 -18.28 -7.76 -4.75
N GLN A 46 -18.39 -7.33 -6.01
CA GLN A 46 -17.28 -7.14 -6.94
C GLN A 46 -16.85 -5.67 -7.05
N VAL A 47 -17.41 -4.78 -6.22
CA VAL A 47 -17.11 -3.35 -6.25
C VAL A 47 -16.50 -2.92 -4.93
N THR A 48 -15.35 -2.28 -5.00
CA THR A 48 -14.76 -1.55 -3.88
C THR A 48 -14.61 -0.09 -4.28
N MET A 49 -15.19 0.80 -3.48
CA MET A 49 -15.00 2.24 -3.62
C MET A 49 -14.23 2.70 -2.40
N THR A 50 -13.08 3.35 -2.60
CA THR A 50 -12.33 3.94 -1.49
C THR A 50 -12.31 5.44 -1.70
N ASP A 51 -12.93 6.19 -0.80
CA ASP A 51 -12.57 7.59 -0.69
C ASP A 51 -11.12 7.66 -0.24
N ARG A 52 -10.34 8.54 -0.86
CA ARG A 52 -9.01 8.89 -0.34
C ARG A 52 -9.16 9.78 0.91
N PHE A 53 -9.93 9.30 1.89
CA PHE A 53 -10.09 9.83 3.25
C PHE A 53 -9.88 8.70 4.28
N GLY A 54 -9.15 7.65 3.90
CA GLY A 54 -8.66 6.60 4.78
C GLY A 54 -7.18 6.38 4.50
N LEU A 55 -6.34 6.44 5.54
CA LEU A 55 -4.88 6.24 5.54
C LEU A 55 -4.20 6.53 4.17
N SER A 56 -4.00 7.80 3.84
CA SER A 56 -3.16 8.17 2.69
C SER A 56 -1.70 8.20 3.15
N PHE A 57 -0.97 7.12 2.90
CA PHE A 57 0.49 7.08 3.03
C PHE A 57 1.09 7.03 1.62
N PRO A 58 1.52 8.18 1.05
CA PRO A 58 2.06 8.23 -0.30
C PRO A 58 3.35 7.40 -0.47
N ASP A 59 3.65 7.08 -1.73
CA ASP A 59 4.83 6.26 -2.07
C ASP A 59 6.16 6.98 -1.73
N ALA A 60 6.14 8.32 -1.69
CA ALA A 60 7.31 9.16 -1.43
C ALA A 60 7.91 8.92 -0.04
N GLU A 61 7.09 8.73 0.98
CA GLU A 61 7.51 8.46 2.35
C GLU A 61 8.19 7.08 2.45
N ILE A 62 7.69 6.08 1.72
CA ILE A 62 8.33 4.76 1.62
C ILE A 62 9.69 4.87 0.90
N TYR A 63 9.77 5.65 -0.19
CA TYR A 63 11.03 5.89 -0.87
C TYR A 63 12.05 6.61 0.02
N MET A 64 11.62 7.57 0.82
CA MET A 64 12.47 8.25 1.79
C MET A 64 13.03 7.28 2.85
N VAL A 65 12.19 6.37 3.37
CA VAL A 65 12.65 5.31 4.30
C VAL A 65 13.66 4.39 3.62
N ALA A 66 13.39 3.97 2.38
CA ALA A 66 14.29 3.12 1.62
C ALA A 66 15.64 3.81 1.32
N GLU A 67 15.61 5.10 0.99
CA GLU A 67 16.79 5.93 0.76
C GLU A 67 17.63 6.05 2.04
N ALA A 68 17.02 6.38 3.18
CA ALA A 68 17.73 6.48 4.46
C ALA A 68 18.40 5.17 4.88
N ILE A 69 17.75 4.03 4.64
CA ILE A 69 18.35 2.72 4.92
C ILE A 69 19.45 2.38 3.90
N THR A 70 19.30 2.82 2.64
CA THR A 70 20.35 2.67 1.62
C THR A 70 21.59 3.48 2.00
N ASP A 71 21.42 4.72 2.48
CA ASP A 71 22.51 5.56 3.01
C ASP A 71 23.19 4.89 4.20
N ALA A 72 22.42 4.32 5.14
CA ALA A 72 22.98 3.56 6.26
C ALA A 72 23.79 2.35 5.79
N GLY A 73 23.33 1.64 4.76
CA GLY A 73 24.09 0.55 4.14
C GLY A 73 25.42 1.01 3.55
N VAL A 74 25.43 2.17 2.87
CA VAL A 74 26.65 2.77 2.33
C VAL A 74 27.61 3.20 3.45
N LEU A 75 27.09 3.80 4.51
CA LEU A 75 27.87 4.15 5.71
C LEU A 75 28.55 2.93 6.33
N LEU A 76 27.89 1.77 6.30
CA LEU A 76 28.41 0.50 6.78
C LEU A 76 29.31 -0.24 5.76
N GLY A 77 29.62 0.40 4.62
CA GLY A 77 30.57 -0.11 3.62
C GLY A 77 29.96 -0.89 2.47
N LEU A 78 28.63 -0.95 2.33
CA LEU A 78 28.00 -1.58 1.17
C LEU A 78 28.08 -0.68 -0.07
N PRO A 79 28.31 -1.25 -1.27
CA PRO A 79 28.10 -0.51 -2.51
C PRO A 79 26.65 -0.01 -2.59
N ARG A 80 26.44 1.25 -2.98
CA ARG A 80 25.13 1.91 -3.11
C ARG A 80 24.10 1.05 -3.85
N ALA A 81 24.47 0.52 -5.00
CA ALA A 81 23.61 -0.33 -5.82
C ALA A 81 23.20 -1.64 -5.11
N THR A 82 24.10 -2.21 -4.31
CA THR A 82 23.82 -3.42 -3.52
C THR A 82 22.89 -3.10 -2.36
N ALA A 83 23.17 -2.04 -1.60
CA ALA A 83 22.32 -1.59 -0.49
C ALA A 83 20.89 -1.31 -0.96
N GLN A 84 20.73 -0.62 -2.10
CA GLN A 84 19.42 -0.32 -2.69
C GLN A 84 18.66 -1.59 -3.07
N LYS A 85 19.32 -2.57 -3.71
CA LYS A 85 18.67 -3.85 -4.06
C LYS A 85 18.24 -4.63 -2.81
N LEU A 86 19.07 -4.64 -1.76
CA LEU A 86 18.76 -5.33 -0.51
C LEU A 86 17.53 -4.73 0.17
N ILE A 87 17.45 -3.39 0.27
CA ILE A 87 16.30 -2.76 0.93
C ILE A 87 15.01 -2.95 0.14
N VAL A 88 15.03 -2.85 -1.19
CA VAL A 88 13.85 -3.09 -2.03
C VAL A 88 13.31 -4.52 -1.83
N ASN A 89 14.19 -5.53 -1.86
CA ASN A 89 13.79 -6.91 -1.63
C ASN A 89 13.31 -7.15 -0.19
N THR A 90 13.89 -6.46 0.79
CA THR A 90 13.47 -6.53 2.20
C THR A 90 12.07 -5.96 2.40
N ILE A 91 11.78 -4.80 1.78
CA ILE A 91 10.45 -4.19 1.78
C ILE A 91 9.45 -5.11 1.09
N LEU A 92 9.79 -5.66 -0.08
CA LEU A 92 8.93 -6.60 -0.81
C LEU A 92 8.63 -7.85 0.03
N GLY A 93 9.64 -8.45 0.64
CA GLY A 93 9.47 -9.62 1.52
C GLY A 93 8.57 -9.31 2.72
N SER A 94 8.75 -8.15 3.33
CA SER A 94 7.92 -7.70 4.45
C SER A 94 6.47 -7.47 4.02
N ALA A 95 6.24 -6.86 2.86
CA ALA A 95 4.91 -6.66 2.30
C ALA A 95 4.20 -7.98 1.98
N VAL A 96 4.91 -8.93 1.36
CA VAL A 96 4.39 -10.27 1.09
C VAL A 96 4.04 -11.00 2.38
N MET A 97 4.87 -10.89 3.43
CA MET A 97 4.60 -11.51 4.73
C MET A 97 3.36 -10.89 5.40
N MET A 98 3.21 -9.57 5.35
CA MET A 98 2.01 -8.89 5.88
C MET A 98 0.74 -9.28 5.13
N GLN A 99 0.82 -9.49 3.81
CA GLN A 99 -0.33 -9.88 3.00
C GLN A 99 -0.74 -11.35 3.23
N LYS A 100 0.23 -12.25 3.42
CA LYS A 100 -0.04 -13.70 3.49
C LYS A 100 -0.25 -14.24 4.90
N SER A 101 0.10 -13.49 5.93
CA SER A 101 0.04 -13.96 7.31
C SER A 101 -1.29 -13.60 7.96
N ASP A 102 -1.83 -14.51 8.76
CA ASP A 102 -2.99 -14.25 9.63
C ASP A 102 -2.62 -13.46 10.91
N LYS A 103 -1.33 -13.13 11.08
CA LYS A 103 -0.79 -12.42 12.25
C LYS A 103 -0.85 -10.91 12.07
N ASN A 104 -1.04 -10.18 13.16
CA ASN A 104 -0.97 -8.72 13.11
C ASN A 104 0.49 -8.22 13.01
N THR A 105 0.67 -6.94 12.69
CA THR A 105 2.00 -6.33 12.47
C THR A 105 2.89 -6.34 13.73
N THR A 106 2.32 -6.31 14.92
CA THR A 106 3.07 -6.39 16.17
C THR A 106 3.66 -7.78 16.35
N GLU A 107 2.88 -8.82 16.06
CA GLU A 107 3.35 -10.20 16.07
C GLU A 107 4.41 -10.46 15.01
N LEU A 108 4.21 -9.98 13.78
CA LEU A 108 5.20 -10.11 12.70
C LEU A 108 6.54 -9.46 13.08
N LYS A 109 6.50 -8.24 13.65
CA LYS A 109 7.69 -7.57 14.18
C LYS A 109 8.36 -8.38 15.29
N ASN A 110 7.58 -8.93 16.22
CA ASN A 110 8.13 -9.72 17.31
C ASN A 110 8.76 -11.04 16.82
N ASN A 111 8.19 -11.67 15.79
CA ASN A 111 8.74 -12.91 15.22
C ASN A 111 10.15 -12.75 14.63
N VAL A 112 10.54 -11.52 14.24
CA VAL A 112 11.89 -11.22 13.72
C VAL A 112 12.83 -10.61 14.77
N CYS A 113 12.35 -10.44 16.00
CA CYS A 113 13.13 -9.92 17.13
C CYS A 113 13.46 -11.04 18.11
N SER A 114 14.67 -11.60 18.01
CA SER A 114 15.17 -12.53 19.04
C SER A 114 15.59 -11.78 20.32
N PRO A 115 15.49 -12.42 21.51
CA PRO A 115 15.98 -11.83 22.76
C PRO A 115 17.47 -11.46 22.65
N GLY A 116 17.80 -10.19 22.88
CA GLY A 116 19.18 -9.67 22.78
C GLY A 116 19.76 -9.62 21.36
N GLY A 117 18.94 -9.87 20.32
CA GLY A 117 19.38 -9.86 18.93
C GLY A 117 19.59 -8.46 18.34
N THR A 118 20.22 -8.39 17.17
CA THR A 118 20.49 -7.12 16.48
C THR A 118 19.21 -6.35 16.12
N THR A 119 18.15 -7.06 15.71
CA THR A 119 16.87 -6.44 15.31
C THR A 119 16.22 -5.65 16.44
N ILE A 120 16.23 -6.17 17.68
CA ILE A 120 15.58 -5.48 18.80
C ILE A 120 16.33 -4.21 19.21
N HIS A 121 17.66 -4.16 19.04
CA HIS A 121 18.44 -2.94 19.19
C HIS A 121 18.10 -1.90 18.13
N GLY A 122 17.88 -2.34 16.88
CA GLY A 122 17.39 -1.48 15.80
C GLY A 122 16.01 -0.91 16.12
N VAL A 123 15.06 -1.74 16.53
CA VAL A 123 13.71 -1.30 16.94
C VAL A 123 13.80 -0.30 18.10
N TYR A 124 14.61 -0.56 19.11
CA TYR A 124 14.82 0.37 20.23
C TYR A 124 15.35 1.74 19.77
N ALA A 125 16.31 1.76 18.84
CA ALA A 125 16.82 3.01 18.27
C ALA A 125 15.75 3.79 17.48
N LEU A 126 14.89 3.10 16.73
CA LEU A 126 13.76 3.71 16.02
C LEU A 126 12.72 4.30 16.98
N GLU A 127 12.40 3.60 18.08
CA GLU A 127 11.49 4.12 19.11
C GLU A 127 12.10 5.33 19.82
N LYS A 128 13.40 5.31 20.14
CA LYS A 128 14.12 6.49 20.69
C LYS A 128 14.09 7.69 19.73
N GLY A 129 14.06 7.42 18.42
CA GLY A 129 13.91 8.43 17.37
C GLY A 129 12.47 8.88 17.11
N ASN A 130 11.49 8.45 17.93
CA ASN A 130 10.08 8.79 17.79
C ASN A 130 9.45 8.41 16.43
N LEU A 131 9.94 7.33 15.78
CA LEU A 131 9.51 6.95 14.44
C LEU A 131 7.98 6.89 14.29
N ARG A 132 7.30 6.25 15.25
CA ARG A 132 5.83 6.10 15.22
C ARG A 132 5.12 7.45 15.22
N ALA A 133 5.55 8.36 16.10
CA ALA A 133 4.95 9.68 16.21
C ALA A 133 5.12 10.46 14.91
N THR A 134 6.32 10.43 14.33
CA THR A 134 6.62 11.10 13.05
C THR A 134 5.76 10.57 11.90
N LEU A 135 5.62 9.24 11.79
CA LEU A 135 4.79 8.64 10.73
C LEU A 135 3.29 8.94 10.92
N MET A 136 2.80 8.92 12.16
CA MET A 136 1.40 9.26 12.46
C MET A 136 1.09 10.73 12.14
N ASP A 137 2.02 11.65 12.45
CA ASP A 137 1.90 13.07 12.12
C ASP A 137 1.95 13.31 10.60
N ALA A 138 2.85 12.62 9.88
CA ALA A 138 2.92 12.70 8.42
C ALA A 138 1.59 12.29 7.75
N VAL A 139 1.01 11.15 8.16
CA VAL A 139 -0.31 10.70 7.68
C VAL A 139 -1.38 11.76 7.94
N GLN A 140 -1.44 12.30 9.16
CA GLN A 140 -2.44 13.30 9.52
C GLN A 140 -2.33 14.56 8.66
N LYS A 141 -1.11 15.04 8.41
CA LYS A 141 -0.87 16.20 7.53
C LYS A 141 -1.27 15.94 6.08
N VAL A 142 -0.98 14.75 5.56
CA VAL A 142 -1.38 14.35 4.20
C VAL A 142 -2.92 14.30 4.10
N CYS A 143 -3.59 13.67 5.07
CA CYS A 143 -5.06 13.61 5.10
C CYS A 143 -5.68 15.01 5.22
N ALA A 144 -5.19 15.84 6.15
CA ALA A 144 -5.67 17.21 6.33
C ALA A 144 -5.53 18.04 5.05
N ARG A 145 -4.38 17.94 4.36
CA ARG A 145 -4.19 18.61 3.09
C ARG A 145 -5.13 18.10 2.00
N GLY A 146 -5.39 16.80 1.97
CA GLY A 146 -6.38 16.19 1.07
C GLY A 146 -7.78 16.79 1.28
N GLU A 147 -8.21 16.97 2.53
CA GLU A 147 -9.49 17.60 2.86
C GLU A 147 -9.55 19.07 2.44
N GLU A 148 -8.49 19.84 2.68
CA GLU A 148 -8.41 21.23 2.24
C GLU A 148 -8.55 21.37 0.72
N LEU A 149 -7.86 20.51 -0.04
CA LEU A 149 -7.92 20.52 -1.50
C LEU A 149 -9.31 20.14 -2.01
N SER A 150 -9.98 19.21 -1.35
CA SER A 150 -11.35 18.80 -1.69
C SER A 150 -12.41 19.87 -1.39
N LYS A 151 -12.20 20.72 -0.39
CA LYS A 151 -13.13 21.83 -0.07
C LYS A 151 -12.98 23.01 -1.03
N ASN A 152 -11.83 23.12 -1.69
CA ASN A 152 -11.49 24.20 -2.62
C ASN A 152 -11.65 23.79 -4.11
N SER A 153 -12.14 22.58 -4.38
CA SER A 153 -12.41 22.05 -5.72
C SER A 153 -13.91 21.91 -5.93
#